data_AF-A0A1G3M1P7-F1
#
_entry.id   AF-A0A1G3M1P7-F1
#
_cell.length_a   1.000
_cell.length_b   1.000
_cell.length_c   1.000
_cell.angle_alpha   90.00
_cell.angle_beta   90.00
_cell.angle_gamma   90.00
#
_symmetry.space_group_name_H-M   'P 1'
#
loop_
_entity.id
_entity.type
_entity.pdbx_description
1 polymer ?
#
loop_
_entity_poly.entity_id
_entity_poly.type
_entity_poly.pdbx_seq_one_letter_code
_entity_poly.pdbx_strand_id
1 'polypeptide(L)'
;MKTKPIALVLLFAGLALGLPASAEDGLSDAARLWLDERPEIVFAGQAAYPPFEFIDKQTGEYTGMTVELIRWIATEYGFTAVFEPMPFRAAQVAVLQGSADALSGFFKSDERAIRYDFSRPVFSVATSLFTRSENTELRSVADLNGKRVAVQRGDYAVEYLSATNAEVEFIYTDDFRSALGLVSSGKADALIGDEETVLYYIYNERLGEKIQRASGVLYVGQDCMAVTKGDTLLLAVLDAGIAKARATGTLDTIYRKWTGMQRAKEPDRVSPRPGLMLGAAMTVLAAMAFAGSAWRVKSVVKTATATLTATVVELQAENGRLSAANARLRRDLEERSRLEEDKRRIDAETAARRVEELTRCCIASALDSSAMADKNT
;
A
#
# COMPACT_ATOMS: atom_id res chain seq x y z
N MET A 1 34.01 -37.32 44.87
CA MET A 1 34.85 -36.09 44.93
C MET A 1 34.07 -34.96 44.28
N LYS A 2 33.89 -33.85 45.02
CA LYS A 2 33.06 -32.70 44.63
C LYS A 2 33.83 -31.82 43.63
N THR A 3 33.31 -31.63 42.42
CA THR A 3 33.80 -30.60 41.48
C THR A 3 32.91 -29.36 41.58
N LYS A 4 33.55 -28.23 41.92
CA LYS A 4 32.95 -26.90 42.12
C LYS A 4 32.60 -26.25 40.77
N PRO A 5 31.59 -25.37 40.70
CA PRO A 5 31.31 -24.57 39.51
C PRO A 5 32.28 -23.38 39.44
N ILE A 6 32.88 -23.14 38.28
CA ILE A 6 33.67 -21.94 38.00
C ILE A 6 32.74 -20.93 37.34
N ALA A 7 32.44 -19.86 38.07
CA ALA A 7 31.76 -18.68 37.57
C ALA A 7 32.71 -17.91 36.63
N LEU A 8 32.30 -17.74 35.37
CA LEU A 8 33.00 -16.87 34.42
C LEU A 8 32.50 -15.44 34.61
N VAL A 9 33.38 -14.59 35.15
CA VAL A 9 33.16 -13.17 35.40
C VAL A 9 33.12 -12.41 34.07
N LEU A 10 32.05 -11.64 33.88
CA LEU A 10 31.87 -10.65 32.81
C LEU A 10 32.92 -9.54 32.93
N LEU A 11 33.74 -9.35 31.88
CA LEU A 11 34.58 -8.16 31.72
C LEU A 11 34.07 -7.37 30.49
N PHE A 12 33.07 -6.52 30.72
CA PHE A 12 32.66 -5.50 29.76
C PHE A 12 33.63 -4.32 29.87
N ALA A 13 34.71 -4.34 29.09
CA ALA A 13 35.57 -3.17 28.93
C ALA A 13 34.89 -2.19 27.96
N GLY A 14 34.29 -1.14 28.53
CA GLY A 14 33.72 -0.03 27.79
C GLY A 14 34.81 0.76 27.07
N LEU A 15 34.82 0.66 25.74
CA LEU A 15 35.45 1.64 24.87
C LEU A 15 34.36 2.59 24.39
N ALA A 16 34.00 3.57 25.21
CA ALA A 16 33.22 4.71 24.78
C ALA A 16 34.14 5.59 23.92
N LEU A 17 34.26 5.26 22.63
CA LEU A 17 34.62 6.25 21.62
C LEU A 17 33.55 7.34 21.70
N GLY A 18 33.94 8.51 22.18
CA GLY A 18 33.17 9.73 22.03
C GLY A 18 32.98 10.01 20.54
N LEU A 19 31.92 9.47 19.96
CA LEU A 19 31.31 10.03 18.76
C LEU A 19 30.92 11.47 19.13
N PRO A 20 31.38 12.50 18.40
CA PRO A 20 30.77 13.80 18.54
C PRO A 20 29.29 13.62 18.20
N ALA A 21 28.42 13.85 19.16
CA ALA A 21 27.00 14.03 18.92
C ALA A 21 26.81 15.36 18.17
N SER A 22 27.21 15.41 16.89
CA SER A 22 26.52 16.28 15.95
C SER A 22 25.16 15.63 15.75
N ALA A 23 24.13 16.23 16.32
CA ALA A 23 22.77 15.91 15.92
C ALA A 23 22.73 16.00 14.38
N GLU A 24 22.39 14.91 13.70
CA GLU A 24 22.18 14.92 12.25
C GLU A 24 21.19 16.05 11.95
N ASP A 25 21.69 17.12 11.35
CA ASP A 25 20.90 18.28 10.92
C ASP A 25 20.00 17.94 9.73
N GLY A 26 20.07 16.70 9.24
CA GLY A 26 19.25 16.15 8.18
C GLY A 26 19.66 16.62 6.78
N LEU A 27 20.80 17.31 6.64
CA LEU A 27 21.32 17.78 5.36
C LEU A 27 22.33 16.80 4.76
N SER A 28 22.36 16.73 3.42
CA SER A 28 23.45 16.08 2.70
C SER A 28 24.67 16.98 2.61
N ASP A 29 25.86 16.39 2.45
CA ASP A 29 27.10 17.15 2.25
C ASP A 29 27.00 18.14 1.07
N ALA A 30 26.28 17.75 0.00
CA ALA A 30 26.03 18.60 -1.15
C ALA A 30 25.17 19.83 -0.81
N ALA A 31 24.11 19.66 -0.01
CA ALA A 31 23.27 20.77 0.42
C ALA A 31 24.01 21.70 1.40
N ARG A 32 24.89 21.14 2.25
CA ARG A 32 25.74 21.91 3.15
C ARG A 32 26.72 22.80 2.38
N LEU A 33 27.42 22.21 1.40
CA LEU A 33 28.35 22.95 0.55
C LEU A 33 27.64 24.04 -0.25
N TRP A 34 26.45 23.75 -0.76
CA TRP A 34 25.62 24.72 -1.47
C TRP A 34 25.23 25.92 -0.60
N LEU A 35 24.92 25.71 0.68
CA LEU A 35 24.65 26.79 1.64
C LEU A 35 25.89 27.64 1.92
N ASP A 36 27.05 27.02 2.08
CA ASP A 36 28.31 27.73 2.31
C ASP A 36 28.67 28.66 1.14
N GLU A 37 28.30 28.28 -0.09
CA GLU A 37 28.47 29.10 -1.30
C GLU A 37 27.39 30.17 -1.49
N ARG A 38 26.22 30.00 -0.87
CA ARG A 38 25.06 30.90 -1.00
C ARG A 38 24.52 31.31 0.39
N PRO A 39 25.22 32.21 1.08
CA PRO A 39 24.86 32.60 2.45
C PRO A 39 23.57 33.45 2.53
N GLU A 40 23.09 33.98 1.41
CA GLU A 40 21.84 34.74 1.32
C GLU A 40 20.84 34.01 0.42
N ILE A 41 19.61 33.85 0.93
CA ILE A 41 18.49 33.25 0.20
C ILE A 41 17.35 34.26 0.19
N VAL A 42 16.87 34.60 -1.01
CA VAL A 42 15.80 35.58 -1.22
C VAL A 42 14.46 34.88 -1.28
N PHE A 43 13.57 35.22 -0.35
CA PHE A 43 12.20 34.74 -0.28
C PHE A 43 11.24 35.80 -0.78
N ALA A 44 10.52 35.51 -1.86
CA ALA A 44 9.40 36.32 -2.31
C ALA A 44 8.13 35.88 -1.60
N GLY A 45 7.46 36.81 -0.94
CA GLY A 45 6.26 36.53 -0.15
C GLY A 45 5.18 37.59 -0.31
N GLN A 46 3.96 37.25 0.10
CA GLN A 46 2.82 38.13 0.02
C GLN A 46 2.93 39.27 1.04
N ALA A 47 2.73 40.52 0.60
CA ALA A 47 2.74 41.68 1.50
C ALA A 47 1.48 41.79 2.40
N ALA A 48 0.41 41.05 2.08
CA ALA A 48 -0.92 41.20 2.69
C ALA A 48 -1.64 39.83 2.84
N TYR A 49 -0.99 38.86 3.49
CA TYR A 49 -1.53 37.53 3.76
C TYR A 49 -1.41 37.12 5.25
N PRO A 50 -1.97 37.91 6.19
CA PRO A 50 -1.97 37.59 7.61
C PRO A 50 -2.82 36.34 7.90
N PRO A 51 -2.47 35.50 8.89
CA PRO A 51 -1.33 35.63 9.79
C PRO A 51 -0.04 34.96 9.27
N PHE A 52 0.00 34.51 8.02
CA PHE A 52 1.12 33.76 7.47
C PHE A 52 2.30 34.65 7.12
N GLU A 53 2.05 35.70 6.34
CA GLU A 53 3.06 36.66 5.91
C GLU A 53 2.44 37.98 5.47
N PHE A 54 2.85 39.07 6.09
CA PHE A 54 2.28 40.39 5.85
C PHE A 54 3.16 41.50 6.42
N ILE A 55 2.96 42.71 5.92
CA ILE A 55 3.52 43.91 6.53
C ILE A 55 2.61 44.34 7.67
N ASP A 56 3.14 44.30 8.91
CA ASP A 56 2.39 44.78 10.07
C ASP A 56 2.17 46.29 9.97
N LYS A 57 0.92 46.72 10.11
CA LYS A 57 0.55 48.13 9.94
C LYS A 57 1.05 49.05 11.06
N GLN A 58 1.36 48.50 12.23
CA GLN A 58 1.81 49.25 13.39
C GLN A 58 3.33 49.41 13.37
N THR A 59 4.07 48.33 13.08
CA THR A 59 5.54 48.34 13.08
C THR A 59 6.15 48.66 11.71
N GLY A 60 5.42 48.39 10.63
CA GLY A 60 5.95 48.45 9.26
C GLY A 60 6.86 47.27 8.90
N GLU A 61 7.04 46.31 9.80
CA GLU A 61 7.91 45.15 9.58
C GLU A 61 7.19 44.04 8.81
N TYR A 62 7.95 43.33 7.97
CA TYR A 62 7.47 42.10 7.38
C TYR A 62 7.52 40.94 8.38
N THR A 63 6.36 40.36 8.67
CA THR A 63 6.15 39.42 9.77
C THR A 63 5.07 38.38 9.43
N GLY A 64 4.85 37.43 10.34
CA GLY A 64 3.86 36.35 10.20
C GLY A 64 4.45 34.98 10.54
N MET A 65 3.59 33.96 10.60
CA MET A 65 3.97 32.59 10.94
C MET A 65 5.05 32.04 10.00
N THR A 66 4.87 32.22 8.70
CA THR A 66 5.78 31.71 7.67
C THR A 66 7.12 32.46 7.72
N VAL A 67 7.08 33.78 7.89
CA VAL A 67 8.28 34.62 8.04
C VAL A 67 9.08 34.22 9.28
N GLU A 68 8.41 33.99 10.42
CA GLU A 68 9.07 33.55 11.65
C GLU A 68 9.68 32.16 11.51
N LEU A 69 9.00 31.24 10.83
CA LEU A 69 9.54 29.92 10.55
C LEU A 69 10.79 30.00 9.67
N ILE A 70 10.76 30.78 8.59
CA ILE A 70 11.91 30.94 7.70
C ILE A 70 13.09 31.56 8.43
N ARG A 71 12.88 32.61 9.24
CA ARG A 71 13.95 33.20 10.08
C ARG A 71 14.53 32.20 11.07
N TRP A 72 13.69 31.35 11.66
CA TRP A 72 14.17 30.28 12.54
C TRP A 72 15.00 29.26 11.76
N ILE A 73 14.55 28.79 10.60
CA ILE A 73 15.31 27.88 9.74
C ILE A 73 16.65 28.51 9.33
N ALA A 74 16.65 29.78 8.95
CA ALA A 74 17.85 30.54 8.60
C ALA A 74 18.89 30.54 9.72
N THR A 75 18.43 30.76 10.95
CA THR A 75 19.28 30.71 12.15
C THR A 75 19.84 29.30 12.41
N GLU A 76 19.01 28.27 12.26
CA GLU A 76 19.41 26.87 12.52
C GLU A 76 20.40 26.32 11.50
N TYR A 77 20.33 26.79 10.26
CA TYR A 77 21.14 26.29 9.14
C TYR A 77 22.22 27.27 8.67
N GLY A 78 22.33 28.44 9.30
CA GLY A 78 23.45 29.36 9.11
C GLY A 78 23.40 30.20 7.83
N PHE A 79 22.21 30.50 7.32
CA PHE A 79 22.02 31.40 6.19
C PHE A 79 21.25 32.67 6.59
N THR A 80 21.31 33.69 5.74
CA THR A 80 20.56 34.94 5.86
C THR A 80 19.32 34.87 4.98
N ALA A 81 18.14 34.94 5.61
CA ALA A 81 16.88 35.05 4.88
C ALA A 81 16.60 36.52 4.54
N VAL A 82 16.59 36.84 3.25
CA VAL A 82 16.17 38.14 2.72
C VAL A 82 14.72 38.00 2.26
N PHE A 83 13.84 38.92 2.66
CA PHE A 83 12.42 38.85 2.30
C PHE A 83 12.04 40.01 1.37
N GLU A 84 11.32 39.68 0.30
CA GLU A 84 10.75 40.63 -0.65
C GLU A 84 9.21 40.56 -0.61
N PRO A 85 8.55 41.36 0.24
CA PRO A 85 7.10 41.41 0.29
C PRO A 85 6.52 42.10 -0.95
N MET A 86 5.62 41.41 -1.65
CA MET A 86 5.00 41.91 -2.90
C MET A 86 3.60 41.31 -3.11
N PRO A 87 2.84 41.72 -4.15
CA PRO A 87 1.61 41.03 -4.53
C PRO A 87 1.86 39.56 -4.90
N PHE A 88 0.91 38.67 -4.61
CA PHE A 88 1.13 37.22 -4.74
C PHE A 88 1.55 36.78 -6.13
N ARG A 89 0.90 37.30 -7.17
CA ARG A 89 1.27 36.99 -8.54
C ARG A 89 2.68 37.50 -8.90
N ALA A 90 3.10 38.63 -8.33
CA ALA A 90 4.46 39.13 -8.53
C ALA A 90 5.49 38.20 -7.87
N ALA A 91 5.20 37.69 -6.66
CA ALA A 91 6.07 36.75 -5.96
C ALA A 91 6.30 35.48 -6.79
N GLN A 92 5.22 34.92 -7.35
CA GLN A 92 5.31 33.76 -8.26
C GLN A 92 6.23 34.06 -9.46
N VAL A 93 6.04 35.22 -10.09
CA VAL A 93 6.86 35.62 -11.25
C VAL A 93 8.32 35.82 -10.87
N ALA A 94 8.62 36.44 -9.72
CA ALA A 94 9.97 36.70 -9.25
C ALA A 94 10.79 35.41 -9.11
N VAL A 95 10.21 34.36 -8.51
CA VAL A 95 10.87 33.05 -8.36
C VAL A 95 11.12 32.39 -9.71
N LEU A 96 10.13 32.42 -10.60
CA LEU A 96 10.26 31.82 -11.93
C LEU A 96 11.24 32.56 -12.86
N GLN A 97 11.49 33.84 -12.59
CA GLN A 97 12.49 34.65 -13.29
C GLN A 97 13.87 34.56 -12.63
N GLY A 98 13.99 33.91 -11.47
CA GLY A 98 15.23 33.81 -10.70
C GLY A 98 15.65 35.09 -10.01
N SER A 99 14.76 36.08 -9.85
CA SER A 99 15.04 37.26 -9.03
C SER A 99 14.81 37.02 -7.54
N ALA A 100 14.07 35.96 -7.19
CA ALA A 100 13.98 35.39 -5.85
C ALA A 100 14.26 33.88 -5.93
N ASP A 101 14.77 33.31 -4.84
CA ASP A 101 15.14 31.89 -4.78
C ASP A 101 13.94 30.99 -4.41
N ALA A 102 13.05 31.47 -3.55
CA ALA A 102 11.89 30.70 -3.06
C ALA A 102 10.65 31.56 -2.83
N LEU A 103 9.48 30.94 -2.98
CA LEU A 103 8.22 31.41 -2.42
C LEU A 103 8.15 30.98 -0.96
N SER A 104 7.81 31.91 -0.08
CA SER A 104 7.62 31.64 1.35
C SER A 104 6.33 30.87 1.64
N GLY A 105 5.24 31.15 0.93
CA GLY A 105 3.97 30.41 1.02
C GLY A 105 3.34 30.20 -0.36
N PHE A 106 2.95 28.96 -0.66
CA PHE A 106 2.34 28.57 -1.93
C PHE A 106 1.59 27.25 -1.81
N PHE A 107 0.30 27.25 -2.17
CA PHE A 107 -0.47 25.99 -2.20
C PHE A 107 0.02 25.08 -3.31
N LYS A 108 0.27 23.82 -2.94
CA LYS A 108 0.65 22.76 -3.89
C LYS A 108 -0.53 22.33 -4.76
N SER A 109 -0.29 22.26 -6.08
CA SER A 109 -1.20 21.65 -7.06
C SER A 109 -0.40 20.96 -8.17
N ASP A 110 -1.06 20.09 -8.94
CA ASP A 110 -0.42 19.39 -10.07
C ASP A 110 -0.01 20.37 -11.18
N GLU A 111 -0.84 21.39 -11.47
CA GLU A 111 -0.52 22.43 -12.46
C GLU A 111 0.72 23.22 -12.05
N ARG A 112 0.82 23.60 -10.78
CA ARG A 112 1.97 24.33 -10.26
C ARG A 112 3.22 23.46 -10.21
N ALA A 113 3.09 22.15 -9.93
CA ALA A 113 4.21 21.22 -9.86
C ALA A 113 4.95 21.01 -11.19
N ILE A 114 4.38 21.51 -12.30
CA ILE A 114 5.07 21.58 -13.60
C ILE A 114 6.25 22.56 -13.54
N ARG A 115 6.12 23.66 -12.79
CA ARG A 115 7.07 24.78 -12.78
C ARG A 115 7.80 24.97 -11.45
N TYR A 116 7.27 24.38 -10.38
CA TYR A 116 7.83 24.48 -9.04
C TYR A 116 8.09 23.10 -8.44
N ASP A 117 9.07 23.05 -7.55
CA ASP A 117 9.15 21.99 -6.54
C ASP A 117 8.73 22.56 -5.18
N PHE A 118 8.04 21.73 -4.40
CA PHE A 118 7.38 22.13 -3.18
C PHE A 118 8.02 21.44 -1.98
N SER A 119 8.24 22.20 -0.91
CA SER A 119 8.62 21.62 0.37
C SER A 119 7.51 20.71 0.89
N ARG A 120 7.81 20.00 1.97
CA ARG A 120 6.77 19.43 2.83
C ARG A 120 5.79 20.52 3.24
N PRO A 121 4.48 20.22 3.28
CA PRO A 121 3.48 21.17 3.73
C PRO A 121 3.84 21.72 5.11
N VAL A 122 3.63 23.01 5.31
CA VAL A 122 3.87 23.72 6.57
C VAL A 122 2.54 23.90 7.29
N PHE A 123 1.54 24.46 6.60
CA PHE A 123 0.21 24.73 7.13
C PHE A 123 -0.87 24.10 6.24
N SER A 124 -1.97 23.70 6.88
CA SER A 124 -3.20 23.31 6.18
C SER A 124 -4.19 24.44 6.36
N VAL A 125 -4.64 25.02 5.25
CA VAL A 125 -5.41 26.27 5.24
C VAL A 125 -6.78 25.98 4.64
N ALA A 126 -7.84 26.19 5.40
CA ALA A 126 -9.20 25.98 4.89
C ALA A 126 -9.59 27.16 4.00
N THR A 127 -10.26 26.88 2.88
CA THR A 127 -10.77 27.92 1.99
C THR A 127 -12.28 27.79 1.87
N SER A 128 -12.98 28.92 1.99
CA SER A 128 -14.44 28.99 2.01
C SER A 128 -14.98 30.12 1.15
N LEU A 129 -16.30 30.09 0.91
CA LEU A 129 -17.04 31.16 0.26
C LEU A 129 -17.44 32.23 1.28
N PHE A 130 -17.22 33.49 0.94
CA PHE A 130 -17.61 34.66 1.71
C PHE A 130 -18.49 35.58 0.86
N THR A 131 -19.58 36.06 1.45
CA THR A 131 -20.56 36.93 0.79
C THR A 131 -21.01 38.03 1.72
N ARG A 132 -21.79 38.99 1.21
CA ARG A 132 -22.46 39.94 2.10
C ARG A 132 -23.47 39.20 3.00
N SER A 133 -23.60 39.64 4.24
CA SER A 133 -24.41 38.95 5.27
C SER A 133 -25.89 38.81 4.89
N GLU A 134 -26.43 39.74 4.10
CA GLU A 134 -27.81 39.69 3.61
C GLU A 134 -28.01 38.69 2.47
N ASN A 135 -26.95 38.17 1.86
CA ASN A 135 -27.04 37.19 0.78
C ASN A 135 -27.17 35.77 1.34
N THR A 136 -28.37 35.21 1.23
CA THR A 136 -28.69 33.85 1.69
C THR A 136 -28.66 32.79 0.60
N GLU A 137 -28.42 33.17 -0.65
CA GLU A 137 -28.58 32.31 -1.84
C GLU A 137 -27.29 31.59 -2.21
N LEU A 138 -26.13 32.22 -1.98
CA LEU A 138 -24.84 31.67 -2.38
C LEU A 138 -24.23 30.84 -1.23
N ARG A 139 -24.36 29.51 -1.29
CA ARG A 139 -23.90 28.61 -0.20
C ARG A 139 -22.90 27.56 -0.66
N SER A 140 -22.74 27.40 -1.96
CA SER A 140 -21.90 26.38 -2.57
C SER A 140 -21.34 26.86 -3.91
N VAL A 141 -20.40 26.11 -4.47
CA VAL A 141 -19.83 26.40 -5.80
C VAL A 141 -20.90 26.37 -6.89
N ALA A 142 -21.92 25.51 -6.77
CA ALA A 142 -23.00 25.39 -7.74
C ALA A 142 -23.84 26.67 -7.87
N ASP A 143 -23.91 27.47 -6.79
CA ASP A 143 -24.69 28.71 -6.75
C ASP A 143 -23.94 29.89 -7.42
N LEU A 144 -22.67 29.70 -7.81
CA LEU A 144 -21.81 30.75 -8.38
C LEU A 144 -22.01 30.96 -9.89
N ASN A 145 -22.82 30.15 -10.55
CA ASN A 145 -23.07 30.29 -11.99
C ASN A 145 -23.60 31.69 -12.34
N GLY A 146 -22.90 32.36 -13.25
CA GLY A 146 -23.17 33.74 -13.69
C GLY A 146 -22.90 34.81 -12.63
N LYS A 147 -22.19 34.48 -11.54
CA LYS A 147 -21.85 35.43 -10.47
C LYS A 147 -20.46 36.01 -10.64
N ARG A 148 -20.28 37.23 -10.11
CA ARG A 148 -18.98 37.90 -10.01
C ARG A 148 -18.25 37.40 -8.77
N VAL A 149 -17.19 36.64 -8.96
CA VAL A 149 -16.41 36.06 -7.86
C VAL A 149 -15.07 36.78 -7.78
N ALA A 150 -14.87 37.51 -6.68
CA ALA A 150 -13.59 38.12 -6.37
C ALA A 150 -12.58 37.03 -5.97
N VAL A 151 -11.38 37.11 -6.54
CA VAL A 151 -10.27 36.18 -6.25
C VAL A 151 -8.94 36.95 -6.24
N GLN A 152 -7.98 36.49 -5.45
CA GLN A 152 -6.62 37.00 -5.55
C GLN A 152 -5.95 36.45 -6.82
N ARG A 153 -5.18 37.29 -7.52
CA ARG A 153 -4.46 36.88 -8.73
C ARG A 153 -3.38 35.86 -8.39
N GLY A 154 -3.41 34.73 -9.11
CA GLY A 154 -2.48 33.62 -8.87
C GLY A 154 -2.93 32.68 -7.73
N ASP A 155 -4.10 32.92 -7.14
CA ASP A 155 -4.65 32.06 -6.10
C ASP A 155 -5.14 30.70 -6.62
N TYR A 156 -5.06 29.69 -5.75
CA TYR A 156 -5.49 28.32 -6.08
C TYR A 156 -7.01 28.23 -6.30
N ALA A 157 -7.81 29.16 -5.76
CA ALA A 157 -9.24 29.23 -6.03
C ALA A 157 -9.57 29.32 -7.53
N VAL A 158 -8.69 29.90 -8.33
CA VAL A 158 -8.86 29.96 -9.80
C VAL A 158 -8.77 28.55 -10.39
N GLU A 159 -7.72 27.80 -10.05
CA GLU A 159 -7.53 26.40 -10.49
C GLU A 159 -8.69 25.53 -10.00
N TYR A 160 -9.07 25.67 -8.72
CA TYR A 160 -10.17 24.95 -8.11
C TYR A 160 -11.48 25.20 -8.87
N LEU A 161 -11.86 26.46 -9.10
CA LEU A 161 -13.09 26.80 -9.80
C LEU A 161 -13.07 26.39 -11.27
N SER A 162 -11.94 26.57 -11.97
CA SER A 162 -11.79 26.13 -13.36
C SER A 162 -11.85 24.61 -13.53
N ALA A 163 -11.55 23.83 -12.48
CA ALA A 163 -11.74 22.39 -12.47
C ALA A 163 -13.20 21.96 -12.20
N THR A 164 -14.08 22.90 -11.85
CA THR A 164 -15.52 22.65 -11.72
C THR A 164 -16.29 23.06 -12.97
N ASN A 165 -17.57 22.65 -13.07
CA ASN A 165 -18.47 23.10 -14.13
C ASN A 165 -19.11 24.48 -13.83
N ALA A 166 -18.56 25.27 -12.90
CA ALA A 166 -19.12 26.56 -12.54
C ALA A 166 -18.66 27.64 -13.52
N GLU A 167 -19.61 28.34 -14.14
CA GLU A 167 -19.35 29.50 -14.99
C GLU A 167 -19.36 30.77 -14.15
N VAL A 168 -18.18 31.28 -13.80
CA VAL A 168 -18.04 32.48 -12.95
C VAL A 168 -17.38 33.62 -13.71
N GLU A 169 -17.75 34.86 -13.37
CA GLU A 169 -17.02 36.06 -13.79
C GLU A 169 -15.96 36.38 -12.74
N PHE A 170 -14.70 36.06 -13.02
CA PHE A 170 -13.60 36.36 -12.10
C PHE A 170 -13.30 37.85 -12.02
N ILE A 171 -13.33 38.41 -10.81
CA ILE A 171 -12.80 39.75 -10.52
C ILE A 171 -11.48 39.61 -9.78
N TYR A 172 -10.38 39.77 -10.50
CA TYR A 172 -9.04 39.62 -9.93
C TYR A 172 -8.63 40.83 -9.10
N THR A 173 -8.01 40.55 -7.96
CA THR A 173 -7.41 41.54 -7.05
C THR A 173 -5.98 41.12 -6.69
N ASP A 174 -5.19 42.03 -6.14
CA ASP A 174 -3.80 41.73 -5.77
C ASP A 174 -3.69 41.04 -4.40
N ASP A 175 -4.73 41.16 -3.56
CA ASP A 175 -4.79 40.62 -2.20
C ASP A 175 -6.23 40.35 -1.72
N PHE A 176 -6.37 39.50 -0.69
CA PHE A 176 -7.67 39.12 -0.12
C PHE A 176 -8.42 40.29 0.52
N ARG A 177 -7.72 41.30 1.05
CA ARG A 177 -8.34 42.48 1.66
C ARG A 177 -9.08 43.30 0.60
N SER A 178 -8.45 43.50 -0.56
CA SER A 178 -9.03 44.14 -1.73
C SER A 178 -10.21 43.33 -2.27
N ALA A 179 -10.09 42.00 -2.35
CA ALA A 179 -11.17 41.11 -2.75
C ALA A 179 -12.40 41.21 -1.82
N LEU A 180 -12.16 41.20 -0.51
CA LEU A 180 -13.18 41.37 0.52
C LEU A 180 -13.88 42.74 0.41
N GLY A 181 -13.13 43.80 0.11
CA GLY A 181 -13.66 45.14 -0.13
C GLY A 181 -14.62 45.20 -1.33
N LEU A 182 -14.36 44.43 -2.40
CA LEU A 182 -15.27 44.33 -3.54
C LEU A 182 -16.60 43.65 -3.18
N VAL A 183 -16.54 42.58 -2.38
CA VAL A 183 -17.76 41.91 -1.89
C VAL A 183 -18.55 42.85 -0.98
N SER A 184 -17.89 43.50 -0.02
CA SER A 184 -18.52 44.41 0.94
C SER A 184 -19.18 45.62 0.26
N SER A 185 -18.61 46.11 -0.84
CA SER A 185 -19.16 47.23 -1.61
C SER A 185 -20.17 46.83 -2.70
N GLY A 186 -20.47 45.53 -2.86
CA GLY A 186 -21.40 45.04 -3.89
C GLY A 186 -20.83 44.97 -5.31
N LYS A 187 -19.53 45.23 -5.47
CA LYS A 187 -18.83 45.12 -6.76
C LYS A 187 -18.50 43.67 -7.15
N ALA A 188 -18.46 42.77 -6.18
CA ALA A 188 -18.45 41.33 -6.37
C ALA A 188 -19.61 40.70 -5.57
N ASP A 189 -20.07 39.54 -6.02
CA ASP A 189 -21.16 38.80 -5.38
C ASP A 189 -20.65 37.86 -4.29
N ALA A 190 -19.44 37.32 -4.48
CA ALA A 190 -18.76 36.47 -3.51
C ALA A 190 -17.22 36.58 -3.59
N LEU A 191 -16.54 36.08 -2.57
CA LEU A 191 -15.10 35.85 -2.48
C LEU A 191 -14.88 34.37 -2.15
N ILE A 192 -14.00 33.69 -2.88
CA ILE A 192 -13.39 32.44 -2.40
C ILE A 192 -12.04 32.79 -1.81
N GLY A 193 -11.85 32.49 -0.53
CA GLY A 193 -10.58 32.82 0.12
C GLY A 193 -10.27 32.02 1.37
N ASP A 194 -9.02 32.13 1.76
CA ASP A 194 -8.43 31.39 2.87
C ASP A 194 -8.97 31.93 4.20
N GLU A 195 -9.51 31.02 5.01
CA GLU A 195 -10.33 31.37 6.17
C GLU A 195 -9.55 32.22 7.17
N GLU A 196 -8.33 31.84 7.53
CA GLU A 196 -7.50 32.55 8.49
C GLU A 196 -7.26 34.01 8.05
N THR A 197 -6.99 34.22 6.76
CA THR A 197 -6.72 35.54 6.19
C THR A 197 -7.98 36.37 6.07
N VAL A 198 -9.06 35.80 5.52
CA VAL A 198 -10.31 36.53 5.32
C VAL A 198 -10.95 36.87 6.67
N LEU A 199 -10.96 35.94 7.64
CA LEU A 199 -11.48 36.18 8.98
C LEU A 199 -10.65 37.22 9.74
N TYR A 200 -9.32 37.23 9.57
CA TYR A 200 -8.45 38.28 10.12
C TYR A 200 -8.90 39.67 9.63
N TYR A 201 -9.16 39.84 8.33
CA TYR A 201 -9.62 41.11 7.79
C TYR A 201 -11.05 41.45 8.22
N ILE A 202 -11.97 40.48 8.25
CA ILE A 202 -13.33 40.69 8.74
C ILE A 202 -13.32 41.20 10.18
N TYR A 203 -12.49 40.61 11.04
CA TYR A 203 -12.36 41.01 12.44
C TYR A 203 -11.75 42.40 12.58
N ASN A 204 -10.58 42.63 11.99
CA ASN A 204 -9.82 43.87 12.16
C ASN A 204 -10.48 45.08 11.51
N GLU A 205 -11.26 44.87 10.45
CA GLU A 205 -11.99 45.95 9.75
C GLU A 205 -13.45 46.07 10.21
N ARG A 206 -13.86 45.30 11.23
CA ARG A 206 -15.21 45.32 11.79
C ARG A 206 -16.30 45.06 10.75
N LEU A 207 -16.04 44.12 9.84
CA LEU A 207 -16.95 43.74 8.75
C LEU A 207 -17.88 42.59 9.13
N GLY A 208 -17.86 42.08 10.37
CA GLY A 208 -18.63 40.89 10.78
C GLY A 208 -20.16 41.02 10.64
N GLU A 209 -20.71 42.23 10.64
CA GLU A 209 -22.14 42.45 10.35
C GLU A 209 -22.43 42.50 8.83
N LYS A 210 -21.43 42.83 8.01
CA LYS A 210 -21.57 43.04 6.56
C LYS A 210 -21.17 41.85 5.72
N ILE A 211 -20.27 41.01 6.21
CA ILE A 211 -19.74 39.84 5.51
C ILE A 211 -19.92 38.61 6.40
N GLN A 212 -20.31 37.51 5.76
CA GLN A 212 -20.40 36.19 6.39
C GLN A 212 -19.62 35.14 5.61
N ARG A 213 -19.20 34.08 6.31
CA ARG A 213 -18.82 32.81 5.66
C ARG A 213 -20.09 32.11 5.21
N ALA A 214 -20.28 32.02 3.90
CA ALA A 214 -21.54 31.58 3.30
C ALA A 214 -21.59 30.07 3.02
N SER A 215 -20.43 29.40 2.99
CA SER A 215 -20.31 27.96 2.81
C SER A 215 -19.61 27.26 3.98
N GLY A 216 -19.62 25.92 3.96
CA GLY A 216 -18.58 25.15 4.63
C GLY A 216 -17.24 25.22 3.88
N VAL A 217 -16.23 24.51 4.38
CA VAL A 217 -14.91 24.41 3.74
C VAL A 217 -15.06 23.79 2.35
N LEU A 218 -14.61 24.51 1.32
CA LEU A 218 -14.62 24.07 -0.08
C LEU A 218 -13.46 23.12 -0.36
N TYR A 219 -12.28 23.46 0.16
CA TYR A 219 -11.07 22.66 0.12
C TYR A 219 -10.11 23.08 1.24
N VAL A 220 -9.10 22.25 1.48
CA VAL A 220 -8.00 22.57 2.42
C VAL A 220 -6.70 22.61 1.63
N GLY A 221 -6.16 23.81 1.43
CA GLY A 221 -4.88 24.05 0.80
C GLY A 221 -3.72 23.51 1.63
N GLN A 222 -2.71 22.98 0.95
CA GLN A 222 -1.44 22.57 1.56
C GLN A 222 -0.41 23.65 1.27
N ASP A 223 -0.21 24.55 2.24
CA ASP A 223 0.73 25.65 2.13
C ASP A 223 2.16 25.15 2.32
N CYS A 224 2.98 25.34 1.30
CA CYS A 224 4.37 24.91 1.24
C CYS A 224 5.26 26.12 0.92
N MET A 225 6.54 26.01 1.23
CA MET A 225 7.54 26.81 0.53
C MET A 225 7.74 26.19 -0.86
N ALA A 226 8.07 27.00 -1.86
CA ALA A 226 8.26 26.50 -3.22
C ALA A 226 9.47 27.14 -3.88
N VAL A 227 10.20 26.35 -4.67
CA VAL A 227 11.36 26.78 -5.46
C VAL A 227 11.09 26.50 -6.93
N THR A 228 11.89 27.10 -7.82
CA THR A 228 11.83 26.76 -9.24
C THR A 228 12.13 25.27 -9.45
N LYS A 229 11.41 24.63 -10.38
CA LYS A 229 11.57 23.21 -10.70
C LYS A 229 13.04 22.84 -10.89
N GLY A 230 13.50 21.81 -10.18
CA GLY A 230 14.86 21.29 -10.27
C GLY A 230 15.83 21.86 -9.23
N ASP A 231 15.47 22.87 -8.44
CA ASP A 231 16.30 23.37 -7.34
C ASP A 231 16.21 22.46 -6.11
N THR A 232 16.79 21.27 -6.23
CA THR A 232 16.70 20.22 -5.21
C THR A 232 17.54 20.52 -3.96
N LEU A 233 18.57 21.36 -4.07
CA LEU A 233 19.48 21.67 -2.98
C LEU A 233 18.83 22.66 -2.01
N LEU A 234 18.27 23.77 -2.49
CA LEU A 234 17.52 24.69 -1.64
C LEU A 234 16.32 23.96 -1.02
N LEU A 235 15.61 23.17 -1.81
CA LEU A 235 14.47 22.42 -1.32
C LEU A 235 14.83 21.49 -0.15
N ALA A 236 15.97 20.80 -0.24
CA ALA A 236 16.46 19.92 0.83
C ALA A 236 16.73 20.69 2.13
N VAL A 237 17.28 21.91 2.04
CA VAL A 237 17.48 22.79 3.20
C VAL A 237 16.15 23.17 3.84
N LEU A 238 15.19 23.64 3.04
CA LEU A 238 13.86 24.02 3.54
C LEU A 238 13.16 22.83 4.20
N ASP A 239 13.22 21.65 3.58
CA ASP A 239 12.63 20.43 4.11
C ASP A 239 13.29 19.96 5.40
N ALA A 240 14.62 20.06 5.52
CA ALA A 240 15.33 19.74 6.75
C ALA A 240 14.90 20.71 7.87
N GLY A 241 14.82 22.01 7.57
CA GLY A 241 14.31 23.03 8.48
C GLY A 241 12.89 22.78 8.97
N ILE A 242 11.95 22.49 8.06
CA ILE A 242 10.56 22.17 8.40
C ILE A 242 10.48 20.90 9.25
N ALA A 243 11.28 19.88 8.93
CA ALA A 243 11.34 18.64 9.71
C ALA A 243 11.83 18.90 11.14
N LYS A 244 12.92 19.67 11.28
CA LYS A 244 13.48 20.04 12.57
C LYS A 244 12.48 20.85 13.39
N ALA A 245 11.84 21.85 12.80
CA ALA A 245 10.82 22.68 13.44
C ALA A 245 9.62 21.87 13.95
N ARG A 246 9.21 20.83 13.20
CA ARG A 246 8.17 19.88 13.63
C ARG A 246 8.66 19.00 14.79
N ALA A 247 9.87 18.45 14.70
CA ALA A 247 10.43 17.57 15.71
C ALA A 247 10.66 18.27 17.05
N THR A 248 11.09 19.54 17.03
CA THR A 248 11.35 20.35 18.23
C THR A 248 10.10 21.01 18.81
N GLY A 249 8.97 20.98 18.11
CA GLY A 249 7.76 21.70 18.49
C GLY A 249 7.81 23.22 18.24
N THR A 250 8.85 23.70 17.54
CA THR A 250 8.96 25.10 17.12
C THR A 250 7.77 25.51 16.25
N LEU A 251 7.38 24.65 15.29
CA LEU A 251 6.25 24.93 14.41
C LEU A 251 4.93 25.10 15.19
N ASP A 252 4.69 24.25 16.19
CA ASP A 252 3.51 24.34 17.04
C ASP A 252 3.53 25.58 17.95
N THR A 253 4.73 26.03 18.36
CA THR A 253 4.92 27.28 19.12
C THR A 253 4.58 28.49 18.26
N ILE A 254 5.10 28.56 17.04
CA ILE A 254 4.80 29.63 16.07
C ILE A 254 3.30 29.65 15.79
N TYR A 255 2.71 28.50 15.44
CA TYR A 255 1.28 28.42 15.14
C TYR A 255 0.41 28.93 16.30
N ARG A 256 0.71 28.51 17.54
CA ARG A 256 -0.03 28.94 18.73
C ARG A 256 0.13 30.43 19.02
N LYS A 257 1.33 30.99 18.84
CA LYS A 257 1.60 32.41 19.04
C LYS A 257 0.66 33.27 18.19
N TRP A 258 0.46 32.89 16.93
CA TRP A 258 -0.28 33.69 15.96
C TRP A 258 -1.79 33.40 15.94
N THR A 259 -2.19 32.14 16.15
CA THR A 259 -3.61 31.75 16.05
C THR A 259 -4.29 31.62 17.41
N GLY A 260 -3.53 31.55 18.51
CA GLY A 260 -4.04 31.17 19.83
C GLY A 260 -4.48 29.70 19.93
N MET A 261 -4.40 28.93 18.84
CA MET A 261 -4.88 27.56 18.75
C MET A 261 -3.74 26.55 18.80
N GLN A 262 -4.08 25.32 19.17
CA GLN A 262 -3.19 24.18 18.96
C GLN A 262 -3.29 23.74 17.50
N ARG A 263 -2.14 23.51 16.86
CA ARG A 263 -2.14 22.93 15.52
C ARG A 263 -2.74 21.52 15.61
N ALA A 264 -3.65 21.19 14.70
CA ALA A 264 -4.09 19.82 14.55
C ALA A 264 -2.86 18.97 14.20
N LYS A 265 -2.54 17.95 15.01
CA LYS A 265 -1.51 17.00 14.63
C LYS A 265 -2.02 16.28 13.39
N GLU A 266 -1.33 16.52 12.27
CA GLU A 266 -1.47 15.69 11.07
C GLU A 266 -1.44 14.22 11.54
N PRO A 267 -2.45 13.40 11.21
CA PRO A 267 -2.38 11.98 11.54
C PRO A 267 -1.12 11.48 10.86
N ASP A 268 -0.13 11.04 11.66
CA ASP A 268 1.14 10.49 11.19
C ASP A 268 0.84 9.64 9.95
N ARG A 269 1.14 10.14 8.75
CA ARG A 269 1.22 9.29 7.56
C ARG A 269 2.41 8.42 7.86
N VAL A 270 2.12 7.29 8.49
CA VAL A 270 3.04 6.29 9.01
C VAL A 270 4.24 6.23 8.09
N SER A 271 5.34 6.88 8.48
CA SER A 271 6.63 6.48 7.97
C SER A 271 6.68 4.99 8.28
N PRO A 272 6.88 4.11 7.29
CA PRO A 272 6.79 2.68 7.54
C PRO A 272 7.84 2.36 8.60
N ARG A 273 7.38 2.14 9.83
CA ARG A 273 8.26 1.82 10.96
C ARG A 273 9.08 0.62 10.49
N PRO A 274 10.41 0.65 10.53
CA PRO A 274 11.22 -0.44 10.00
C PRO A 274 10.82 -1.81 10.57
N GLY A 275 10.30 -1.85 11.81
CA GLY A 275 9.72 -3.04 12.42
C GLY A 275 8.48 -3.63 11.73
N LEU A 276 7.63 -2.82 11.10
CA LEU A 276 6.47 -3.32 10.35
C LEU A 276 6.89 -3.97 9.01
N MET A 277 7.91 -3.40 8.36
CA MET A 277 8.50 -3.97 7.12
C MET A 277 9.22 -5.29 7.41
N LEU A 278 9.97 -5.36 8.52
CA LEU A 278 10.56 -6.62 9.00
C LEU A 278 9.48 -7.66 9.35
N GLY A 279 8.39 -7.25 9.99
CA GLY A 279 7.25 -8.13 10.28
C GLY A 279 6.59 -8.67 9.02
N ALA A 280 6.34 -7.81 8.03
CA ALA A 280 5.75 -8.20 6.75
C ALA A 280 6.69 -9.10 5.92
N ALA A 281 8.00 -8.84 5.94
CA ALA A 281 8.98 -9.71 5.28
C ALA A 281 9.02 -11.11 5.93
N MET A 282 8.94 -11.17 7.27
CA MET A 282 8.90 -12.44 8.01
C MET A 282 7.63 -13.25 7.73
N THR A 283 6.46 -12.61 7.61
CA THR A 283 5.21 -13.31 7.26
C THR A 283 5.21 -13.82 5.83
N VAL A 284 5.76 -13.06 4.88
CA VAL A 284 5.92 -13.50 3.48
C VAL A 284 6.90 -14.68 3.39
N LEU A 285 8.02 -14.64 4.12
CA LEU A 285 8.97 -15.75 4.19
C LEU A 285 8.35 -17.02 4.80
N ALA A 286 7.56 -16.88 5.87
CA ALA A 286 6.84 -17.99 6.48
C ALA A 286 5.78 -18.59 5.53
N ALA A 287 5.06 -17.74 4.79
CA ALA A 287 4.08 -18.18 3.79
C ALA A 287 4.76 -18.91 2.62
N MET A 288 5.92 -18.44 2.14
CA MET A 288 6.69 -19.13 1.10
C MET A 288 7.24 -20.48 1.59
N ALA A 289 7.73 -20.55 2.84
CA ALA A 289 8.17 -21.81 3.43
C ALA A 289 7.01 -22.81 3.57
N PHE A 290 5.83 -22.34 3.96
CA PHE A 290 4.62 -23.16 4.06
C PHE A 290 4.11 -23.62 2.68
N ALA A 291 4.11 -22.73 1.68
CA ALA A 291 3.77 -23.10 0.31
C ALA A 291 4.76 -24.14 -0.26
N GLY A 292 6.06 -23.97 0.02
CA GLY A 292 7.10 -24.92 -0.34
C GLY A 292 6.92 -26.29 0.32
N SER A 293 6.59 -26.33 1.61
CA SER A 293 6.34 -27.59 2.32
C SER A 293 5.06 -28.29 1.82
N ALA A 294 3.98 -27.53 1.56
CA ALA A 294 2.75 -28.05 0.97
C ALA A 294 2.98 -28.61 -0.44
N TRP A 295 3.76 -27.92 -1.27
CA TRP A 295 4.16 -28.41 -2.60
C TRP A 295 4.97 -29.71 -2.50
N ARG A 296 5.91 -29.79 -1.54
CA ARG A 296 6.74 -30.97 -1.29
C ARG A 296 5.90 -32.17 -0.82
N VAL A 297 4.94 -31.95 0.08
CA VAL A 297 3.99 -32.99 0.50
C VAL A 297 3.16 -33.46 -0.69
N LYS A 298 2.64 -32.54 -1.51
CA LYS A 298 1.87 -32.88 -2.71
C LYS A 298 2.69 -33.70 -3.73
N SER A 299 3.98 -33.37 -3.90
CA SER A 299 4.85 -34.14 -4.79
C SER A 299 5.11 -35.56 -4.27
N VAL A 300 5.32 -35.72 -2.95
CA VAL A 300 5.55 -37.03 -2.33
C VAL A 300 4.29 -37.88 -2.36
N VAL A 301 3.12 -37.30 -2.10
CA VAL A 301 1.82 -37.98 -2.23
C VAL A 301 1.63 -38.46 -3.66
N LYS A 302 1.89 -37.63 -4.67
CA LYS A 302 1.76 -38.04 -6.08
C LYS A 302 2.63 -39.25 -6.42
N THR A 303 3.88 -39.28 -5.94
CA THR A 303 4.77 -40.44 -6.15
C THR A 303 4.29 -41.68 -5.38
N ALA A 304 3.84 -41.52 -4.13
CA ALA A 304 3.36 -42.64 -3.31
C ALA A 304 2.06 -43.25 -3.87
N THR A 305 1.13 -42.41 -4.34
CA THR A 305 -0.10 -42.86 -5.00
C THR A 305 0.22 -43.62 -6.28
N ALA A 306 1.18 -43.15 -7.09
CA ALA A 306 1.58 -43.82 -8.32
C ALA A 306 2.14 -45.23 -8.05
N THR A 307 3.03 -45.36 -7.05
CA THR A 307 3.58 -46.67 -6.64
C THR A 307 2.48 -47.59 -6.11
N LEU A 308 1.56 -47.08 -5.30
CA LEU A 308 0.46 -47.89 -4.75
C LEU A 308 -0.53 -48.34 -5.84
N THR A 309 -0.82 -47.50 -6.82
CA THR A 309 -1.64 -47.93 -7.97
C THR A 309 -0.93 -48.99 -8.81
N ALA A 310 0.40 -48.89 -8.98
CA ALA A 310 1.17 -49.89 -9.71
C ALA A 310 1.12 -51.26 -9.01
N THR A 311 1.29 -51.30 -7.68
CA THR A 311 1.22 -52.56 -6.93
C THR A 311 -0.19 -53.16 -6.91
N VAL A 312 -1.24 -52.34 -6.85
CA VAL A 312 -2.63 -52.83 -6.98
C VAL A 312 -2.87 -53.47 -8.35
N VAL A 313 -2.39 -52.85 -9.43
CA VAL A 313 -2.52 -53.43 -10.79
C VAL A 313 -1.74 -54.74 -10.92
N GLU A 314 -0.55 -54.81 -10.34
CA GLU A 314 0.27 -56.03 -10.34
C GLU A 314 -0.43 -57.17 -9.58
N LEU A 315 -0.94 -56.90 -8.37
CA LEU A 315 -1.70 -57.88 -7.58
C LEU A 315 -2.97 -58.34 -8.29
N GLN A 316 -3.67 -57.44 -8.97
CA GLN A 316 -4.84 -57.79 -9.78
C GLN A 316 -4.46 -58.70 -10.95
N ALA A 317 -3.33 -58.43 -11.61
CA ALA A 317 -2.83 -59.26 -12.70
C ALA A 317 -2.42 -60.65 -12.20
N GLU A 318 -1.75 -60.75 -11.05
CA GLU A 318 -1.36 -62.01 -10.44
C GLU A 318 -2.58 -62.83 -10.00
N ASN A 319 -3.57 -62.20 -9.37
CA ASN A 319 -4.82 -62.86 -9.00
C ASN A 319 -5.59 -63.35 -10.25
N GLY A 320 -5.56 -62.58 -11.34
CA GLY A 320 -6.10 -63.01 -12.64
C GLY A 320 -5.41 -64.25 -13.20
N ARG A 321 -4.07 -64.34 -13.10
CA ARG A 321 -3.31 -65.53 -13.50
C ARG A 321 -3.65 -66.74 -12.65
N LEU A 322 -3.73 -66.58 -11.33
CA LEU A 322 -4.11 -67.65 -10.41
C LEU A 322 -5.54 -68.14 -10.69
N SER A 323 -6.48 -67.24 -10.93
CA SER A 323 -7.85 -67.59 -11.31
C SER A 323 -7.90 -68.40 -12.61
N ALA A 324 -7.14 -67.99 -13.63
CA ALA A 324 -7.03 -68.72 -14.89
C ALA A 324 -6.37 -70.10 -14.73
N ALA A 325 -5.34 -70.21 -13.88
CA ALA A 325 -4.69 -71.48 -13.55
C ALA A 325 -5.67 -72.44 -12.84
N ASN A 326 -6.43 -71.94 -11.86
CA ASN A 326 -7.46 -72.71 -11.18
C ASN A 326 -8.56 -73.19 -12.14
N ALA A 327 -8.97 -72.35 -13.09
CA ALA A 327 -9.94 -72.73 -14.12
C ALA A 327 -9.42 -73.80 -15.09
N ARG A 328 -8.10 -73.85 -15.35
CA ARG A 328 -7.48 -74.94 -16.12
C ARG A 328 -7.47 -76.24 -15.32
N LEU A 329 -7.01 -76.19 -14.07
CA LEU A 329 -7.01 -77.36 -13.18
C LEU A 329 -8.41 -77.97 -13.03
N ARG A 330 -9.46 -77.14 -12.92
CA ARG A 330 -10.84 -77.63 -12.88
C ARG A 330 -11.23 -78.37 -14.16
N ARG A 331 -10.89 -77.83 -15.34
CA ARG A 331 -11.14 -78.51 -16.62
C ARG A 331 -10.37 -79.83 -16.73
N ASP A 332 -9.11 -79.85 -16.31
CA ASP A 332 -8.31 -81.08 -16.33
C ASP A 332 -8.87 -82.14 -15.37
N LEU A 333 -9.40 -81.72 -14.21
CA LEU A 333 -10.09 -82.61 -13.27
C LEU A 333 -11.41 -83.15 -13.85
N GLU A 334 -12.21 -82.30 -14.50
CA GLU A 334 -13.43 -82.72 -15.20
C GLU A 334 -13.11 -83.70 -16.34
N GLU A 335 -12.05 -83.45 -17.11
CA GLU A 335 -11.59 -84.35 -18.17
C GLU A 335 -11.13 -85.69 -17.61
N ARG A 336 -10.35 -85.69 -16.52
CA ARG A 336 -9.98 -86.93 -15.82
C ARG A 336 -11.20 -87.70 -15.32
N SER A 337 -12.19 -87.01 -14.74
CA SER A 337 -13.44 -87.65 -14.30
C SER A 337 -14.19 -88.30 -15.47
N ARG A 338 -14.27 -87.63 -16.63
CA ARG A 338 -14.87 -88.19 -17.84
C ARG A 338 -14.10 -89.40 -18.35
N LEU A 339 -12.77 -89.32 -18.39
CA LEU A 339 -11.91 -90.44 -18.80
C LEU A 339 -12.04 -91.64 -17.84
N GLU A 340 -12.18 -91.38 -16.53
CA GLU A 340 -12.44 -92.43 -15.54
C GLU A 340 -13.82 -93.08 -15.74
N GLU A 341 -14.86 -92.30 -16.05
CA GLU A 341 -16.18 -92.83 -16.40
C GLU A 341 -16.16 -93.66 -17.68
N ASP A 342 -15.50 -93.17 -18.75
CA ASP A 342 -15.33 -93.90 -20.00
C ASP A 342 -14.54 -95.20 -19.78
N LYS A 343 -13.48 -95.17 -18.97
CA LYS A 343 -12.72 -96.37 -18.59
C LYS A 343 -13.62 -97.36 -17.86
N ARG A 344 -14.42 -96.92 -16.88
CA ARG A 344 -15.39 -97.79 -16.19
C ARG A 344 -16.41 -98.38 -17.15
N ARG A 345 -16.87 -97.62 -18.16
CA ARG A 345 -17.78 -98.13 -19.20
C ARG A 345 -17.12 -99.22 -20.03
N ILE A 346 -15.89 -99.01 -20.49
CA ILE A 346 -15.11 -100.00 -21.26
C ILE A 346 -14.82 -101.25 -20.43
N ASP A 347 -14.43 -101.09 -19.16
CA ASP A 347 -14.17 -102.19 -18.24
C ASP A 347 -15.46 -103.02 -18.01
N ALA A 348 -16.62 -102.37 -17.89
CA ALA A 348 -17.92 -103.03 -17.79
C ALA A 348 -18.30 -103.77 -19.09
N GLU A 349 -18.10 -103.18 -20.26
CA GLU A 349 -18.32 -103.83 -21.57
C GLU A 349 -17.41 -105.04 -21.76
N THR A 350 -16.13 -104.93 -21.34
CA THR A 350 -15.15 -106.02 -21.42
C THR A 350 -15.52 -107.15 -20.45
N ALA A 351 -15.95 -106.82 -19.23
CA ALA A 351 -16.45 -107.79 -18.27
C ALA A 351 -17.70 -108.53 -18.79
N ALA A 352 -18.63 -107.81 -19.42
CA ALA A 352 -19.82 -108.41 -20.04
C ALA A 352 -19.44 -109.40 -21.15
N ARG A 353 -18.50 -109.04 -22.05
CA ARG A 353 -17.99 -109.96 -23.09
C ARG A 353 -17.33 -111.20 -22.49
N ARG A 354 -16.57 -111.04 -21.39
CA ARG A 354 -15.89 -112.16 -20.71
C ARG A 354 -16.89 -113.11 -20.05
N VAL A 355 -17.98 -112.58 -19.49
CA VAL A 355 -19.11 -113.39 -19.00
C VAL A 355 -19.78 -114.12 -20.18
N GLU A 356 -19.96 -113.46 -21.33
CA GLU A 356 -20.53 -114.09 -22.51
C GLU A 356 -19.66 -115.24 -23.04
N GLU A 357 -18.34 -115.07 -23.12
CA GLU A 357 -17.37 -116.12 -23.46
C GLU A 357 -17.37 -117.27 -22.46
N LEU A 358 -17.35 -116.98 -21.15
CA LEU A 358 -17.42 -118.00 -20.11
C LEU A 358 -18.74 -118.78 -20.16
N THR A 359 -19.86 -118.11 -20.42
CA THR A 359 -21.16 -118.77 -20.61
C THR A 359 -21.12 -119.70 -21.83
N ARG A 360 -20.50 -119.26 -22.93
CA ARG A 360 -20.32 -120.05 -24.15
C ARG A 360 -19.43 -121.29 -23.90
N CYS A 361 -18.33 -121.14 -23.13
CA CYS A 361 -17.47 -122.23 -22.69
C CYS A 361 -18.15 -123.21 -21.73
N CYS A 362 -18.95 -122.72 -20.76
CA CYS A 362 -19.68 -123.58 -19.84
C CYS A 362 -20.73 -124.43 -20.57
N ILE A 363 -21.46 -123.85 -21.54
CA ILE A 363 -22.39 -124.59 -22.41
C ILE A 363 -21.63 -125.66 -23.21
N ALA A 364 -20.44 -125.36 -23.74
CA ALA A 364 -19.60 -126.34 -24.44
C ALA A 364 -19.12 -127.48 -23.51
N SER A 365 -18.69 -127.18 -22.27
CA SER A 365 -18.23 -128.22 -21.32
C SER A 365 -19.37 -129.09 -20.78
N ALA A 366 -20.58 -128.55 -20.66
CA ALA A 366 -21.77 -129.31 -20.25
C ALA A 366 -22.21 -130.32 -21.33
N LEU A 367 -21.95 -130.00 -22.61
CA LEU A 367 -22.15 -130.94 -23.72
C LEU A 367 -21.09 -132.07 -23.72
N ASP A 368 -19.85 -131.80 -23.32
CA ASP A 368 -18.77 -132.80 -23.27
C ASP A 368 -18.86 -133.75 -22.05
N SER A 369 -19.29 -133.26 -20.87
CA SER A 369 -19.45 -134.12 -19.69
C SER A 369 -20.64 -135.07 -19.80
N SER A 370 -21.66 -134.73 -20.58
CA SER A 370 -22.74 -135.66 -20.96
C SER A 370 -22.21 -136.83 -21.79
N ALA A 371 -21.04 -136.70 -22.44
CA ALA A 371 -20.47 -137.73 -23.31
C ALA A 371 -19.53 -138.72 -22.59
N MET A 372 -19.09 -138.43 -21.35
CA MET A 372 -18.34 -139.40 -20.53
C MET A 372 -19.22 -140.20 -19.56
N ALA A 373 -20.54 -139.98 -19.58
CA ALA A 373 -21.57 -140.79 -18.94
C ALA A 373 -21.66 -142.26 -19.45
N ASP A 374 -20.70 -142.78 -20.22
CA ASP A 374 -20.91 -144.04 -20.95
C ASP A 374 -19.68 -144.94 -21.07
N LYS A 375 -18.65 -144.75 -20.22
CA LYS A 375 -17.47 -145.62 -20.17
C LYS A 375 -16.88 -145.77 -18.76
N ASN A 376 -17.58 -146.49 -17.88
CA ASN A 376 -16.99 -147.50 -16.98
C ASN A 376 -18.05 -148.05 -16.02
N THR A 377 -18.75 -149.07 -16.52
CA THR A 377 -19.00 -150.32 -15.80
C THR A 377 -17.70 -150.97 -15.34
#